data_AF-A0A6P0MBS8-F1
#
_entry.id   AF-A0A6P0MBS8-F1
#
_cell.length_a   1.000
_cell.length_b   1.000
_cell.length_c   1.000
_cell.angle_alpha   90.00
_cell.angle_beta   90.00
_cell.angle_gamma   90.00
#
_symmetry.space_group_name_H-M   'P 1'
#
loop_
_entity.id
_entity.type
_entity.pdbx_description
1 polymer ?
#
loop_
_entity_poly.entity_id
_entity_poly.type
_entity_poly.pdbx_seq_one_letter_code
_entity_poly.pdbx_strand_id
1 'polypeptide(L)'
;MKLFWNSLLISLGILLSDGASIVLAEDISPAKPQETVEETTETIKTPSSEAEDSVEQPKLTPEEIARQQKLIEADRLYMSGQIKAAEQLYHEAKNSLEVELLREDKPEPFDDPAQLSPVGSVYWREFQEGTKLQLETAILVPLQFLVEQEPAFIPGYLHYAQALKDYEREEEALVLLERASSLYPHHSELLKAKISAQVEAQQWLEASLAARQFALFNLNHPHSEEFVTLADEYLEKHQSQLRSELRGNAITNGILGVVGFVLTGNIAGPFSAIQTTRLMLMGESAIGEQIADQAQEQLPMLEDEEVLAYLQEVGNKLATVAGRDEFEYEFYLVMDDQLNAFALPGGKIFINAGAILKANSEAELAGLLAHELAHAVLSHGFQLVMRGNLIANVGQYIPYGGTATNLIVLDYSRDMERQADAIGSRILASSGYAADGLYNLMMTLAEKERQRPVFAWLSTHPDIDERLSNLDTIIERNGYNRYTYEGVERHLMIKERVAKLLNDSNEE
;
A
#
# COMPACT_ATOMS: atom_id res chain seq x y z
N MET A 1 -50.41 -6.69 -44.39
CA MET A 1 -50.14 -5.47 -43.60
C MET A 1 -49.36 -5.93 -42.36
N LYS A 2 -48.01 -5.86 -42.37
CA LYS A 2 -47.15 -4.72 -41.94
C LYS A 2 -47.45 -4.33 -40.47
N LEU A 3 -46.53 -4.26 -39.50
CA LEU A 3 -45.05 -4.25 -39.49
C LEU A 3 -44.54 -4.65 -38.08
N PHE A 4 -43.32 -5.21 -38.07
CA PHE A 4 -42.52 -5.69 -36.93
C PHE A 4 -41.51 -4.63 -36.46
N TRP A 5 -41.13 -4.71 -35.18
CA TRP A 5 -39.79 -4.57 -34.55
C TRP A 5 -38.72 -3.68 -35.20
N ASN A 6 -38.10 -2.80 -34.40
CA ASN A 6 -36.79 -2.22 -34.69
C ASN A 6 -35.76 -2.59 -33.61
N SER A 7 -34.63 -3.07 -34.10
CA SER A 7 -33.52 -3.68 -33.39
C SER A 7 -32.28 -2.80 -33.43
N LEU A 8 -31.42 -3.04 -32.45
CA LEU A 8 -29.97 -2.84 -32.38
C LEU A 8 -29.23 -2.89 -33.74
N LEU A 9 -28.26 -2.00 -33.98
CA LEU A 9 -27.05 -2.27 -34.79
C LEU A 9 -25.90 -1.31 -34.46
N ILE A 10 -24.70 -1.89 -34.50
CA ILE A 10 -23.34 -1.43 -34.19
C ILE A 10 -22.76 -0.62 -35.36
N SER A 11 -21.85 0.33 -35.09
CA SER A 11 -20.72 0.59 -36.00
C SER A 11 -19.47 1.10 -35.26
N LEU A 12 -18.49 0.19 -35.17
CA LEU A 12 -17.06 0.40 -34.89
C LEU A 12 -16.40 1.10 -36.09
N GLY A 13 -15.56 2.12 -35.86
CA GLY A 13 -14.80 2.79 -36.91
C GLY A 13 -13.29 2.75 -36.63
N ILE A 14 -12.59 1.78 -37.22
CA ILE A 14 -11.13 1.75 -37.39
C ILE A 14 -10.82 2.43 -38.72
N LEU A 15 -9.87 3.38 -38.73
CA LEU A 15 -9.30 3.95 -39.96
C LEU A 15 -7.78 3.75 -39.96
N LEU A 16 -7.35 2.71 -40.66
CA LEU A 16 -6.04 2.62 -41.31
C LEU A 16 -6.29 2.83 -42.81
N SER A 17 -5.59 3.78 -43.42
CA SER A 17 -5.38 3.78 -44.87
C SER A 17 -4.06 4.48 -45.21
N ASP A 18 -3.13 3.69 -45.74
CA ASP A 18 -1.97 4.14 -46.49
C ASP A 18 -2.39 4.95 -47.73
N GLY A 19 -1.56 5.93 -48.08
CA GLY A 19 -1.71 6.71 -49.30
C GLY A 19 -0.48 7.56 -49.58
N ALA A 20 0.54 6.95 -50.18
CA ALA A 20 1.71 7.63 -50.72
C ALA A 20 1.33 8.68 -51.76
N SER A 21 1.98 9.85 -51.74
CA SER A 21 2.13 10.69 -52.92
C SER A 21 3.45 11.46 -52.89
N ILE A 22 4.21 11.13 -53.93
CA ILE A 22 5.48 11.66 -54.41
C ILE A 22 5.41 13.18 -54.62
N VAL A 23 6.45 13.91 -54.18
CA VAL A 23 6.83 15.19 -54.80
C VAL A 23 8.34 15.18 -55.09
N LEU A 24 8.64 15.59 -56.32
CA LEU A 24 9.90 15.52 -57.06
C LEU A 24 11.02 16.39 -56.49
N ALA A 25 12.25 15.92 -56.72
CA ALA A 25 13.51 16.61 -56.50
C ALA A 25 13.95 17.45 -57.71
N GLU A 26 14.68 18.54 -57.45
CA GLU A 26 15.79 19.14 -58.24
C GLU A 26 16.21 20.46 -57.51
N ASP A 27 17.46 20.94 -57.40
CA ASP A 27 18.82 20.42 -57.58
C ASP A 27 19.82 21.55 -57.16
N ILE A 28 21.08 21.17 -56.86
CA ILE A 28 22.37 21.92 -56.93
C ILE A 28 22.86 22.93 -55.83
N SER A 29 24.08 22.61 -55.35
CA SER A 29 25.10 23.23 -54.42
C SER A 29 25.78 24.54 -54.94
N PRO A 30 26.85 25.19 -54.36
CA PRO A 30 27.71 24.88 -53.18
C PRO A 30 28.27 26.03 -52.27
N ALA A 31 28.89 25.61 -51.14
CA ALA A 31 30.14 26.10 -50.45
C ALA A 31 30.24 27.39 -49.56
N LYS A 32 30.48 27.15 -48.24
CA LYS A 32 31.49 27.64 -47.21
C LYS A 32 32.08 29.09 -47.25
N PRO A 33 32.56 29.70 -46.12
CA PRO A 33 33.47 29.11 -45.11
C PRO A 33 33.32 29.48 -43.60
N GLN A 34 34.22 28.84 -42.82
CA GLN A 34 34.46 28.71 -41.36
C GLN A 34 34.78 29.97 -40.54
N GLU A 35 34.61 29.87 -39.21
CA GLU A 35 35.53 30.30 -38.11
C GLU A 35 35.10 29.55 -36.80
N THR A 36 35.79 28.48 -36.35
CA THR A 36 36.78 28.38 -35.23
C THR A 36 36.34 29.05 -33.92
N VAL A 37 36.30 28.37 -32.76
CA VAL A 37 37.45 28.21 -31.84
C VAL A 37 37.19 27.12 -30.75
N GLU A 38 38.23 26.30 -30.53
CA GLU A 38 38.69 25.51 -29.36
C GLU A 38 37.85 24.42 -28.68
N GLU A 39 38.31 23.18 -28.89
CA GLU A 39 37.97 21.94 -28.19
C GLU A 39 39.13 21.60 -27.23
N THR A 40 38.91 21.71 -25.92
CA THR A 40 39.84 21.15 -24.91
C THR A 40 39.53 19.68 -24.72
N THR A 41 40.50 18.85 -25.09
CA THR A 41 40.50 17.40 -24.97
C THR A 41 40.76 17.01 -23.51
N GLU A 42 39.76 16.53 -22.79
CA GLU A 42 39.96 15.69 -21.61
C GLU A 42 39.64 14.24 -21.93
N THR A 43 40.64 13.41 -21.69
CA THR A 43 40.69 11.98 -22.00
C THR A 43 39.76 11.24 -21.04
N ILE A 44 38.60 10.79 -21.53
CA ILE A 44 37.74 9.87 -20.78
C ILE A 44 38.48 8.54 -20.69
N LYS A 45 39.02 8.25 -19.49
CA LYS A 45 39.45 6.91 -19.12
C LYS A 45 38.21 6.02 -19.05
N THR A 46 38.16 5.03 -19.91
CA THR A 46 37.28 3.87 -19.77
C THR A 46 37.57 3.19 -18.43
N PRO A 47 36.60 2.97 -17.54
CA PRO A 47 36.78 2.04 -16.44
C PRO A 47 36.77 0.62 -17.02
N SER A 48 37.85 -0.11 -16.75
CA SER A 48 37.96 -1.54 -16.96
C SER A 48 36.84 -2.28 -16.23
N SER A 49 36.20 -3.21 -16.94
CA SER A 49 35.30 -4.22 -16.38
C SER A 49 36.09 -5.16 -15.47
N GLU A 50 36.05 -4.89 -14.17
CA GLU A 50 36.42 -5.83 -13.10
C GLU A 50 35.87 -5.20 -11.81
N ALA A 51 34.58 -5.38 -11.57
CA ALA A 51 33.98 -5.23 -10.26
C ALA A 51 33.29 -6.56 -9.97
N GLU A 52 33.94 -7.39 -9.17
CA GLU A 52 33.36 -8.57 -8.55
C GLU A 52 32.22 -8.10 -7.64
N ASP A 53 30.97 -8.29 -8.05
CA ASP A 53 29.78 -8.19 -7.18
C ASP A 53 29.77 -9.39 -6.23
N SER A 54 30.64 -9.37 -5.23
CA SER A 54 30.43 -10.14 -4.02
C SER A 54 29.55 -9.32 -3.10
N VAL A 55 28.56 -9.95 -2.44
CA VAL A 55 27.69 -9.33 -1.43
C VAL A 55 28.53 -9.02 -0.17
N GLU A 56 29.52 -8.14 -0.25
CA GLU A 56 30.39 -7.79 0.86
C GLU A 56 29.66 -6.77 1.75
N GLN A 57 29.17 -7.24 2.91
CA GLN A 57 28.49 -6.36 3.86
C GLN A 57 29.47 -5.31 4.41
N PRO A 58 29.06 -4.02 4.53
CA PRO A 58 29.91 -2.99 5.09
C PRO A 58 30.31 -3.35 6.53
N LYS A 59 31.61 -3.21 6.85
CA LYS A 59 32.13 -3.52 8.18
C LYS A 59 31.59 -2.52 9.20
N LEU A 60 30.89 -3.04 10.21
CA LEU A 60 30.39 -2.26 11.35
C LEU A 60 31.55 -1.58 12.10
N THR A 61 31.31 -0.36 12.55
CA THR A 61 32.18 0.38 13.46
C THR A 61 32.23 -0.27 14.85
N PRO A 62 33.28 -0.01 15.66
CA PRO A 62 33.35 -0.53 17.03
C PRO A 62 32.15 -0.15 17.90
N GLU A 63 31.57 1.03 17.66
CA GLU A 63 30.38 1.51 18.37
C GLU A 63 29.13 0.72 17.98
N GLU A 64 28.92 0.48 16.68
CA GLU A 64 27.80 -0.34 16.19
C GLU A 64 27.91 -1.79 16.67
N ILE A 65 29.12 -2.36 16.74
CA ILE A 65 29.37 -3.69 17.31
C ILE A 65 28.98 -3.72 18.79
N ALA A 66 29.40 -2.72 19.57
CA ALA A 66 29.05 -2.64 20.98
C ALA A 66 27.54 -2.49 21.20
N ARG A 67 26.88 -1.68 20.37
CA ARG A 67 25.41 -1.53 20.37
C ARG A 67 24.73 -2.86 20.06
N GLN A 68 25.16 -3.55 19.01
CA GLN A 68 24.63 -4.84 18.60
C GLN A 68 24.77 -5.90 19.72
N GLN A 69 25.94 -6.00 20.34
CA GLN A 69 26.17 -6.90 21.47
C GLN A 69 25.25 -6.60 22.66
N LYS A 70 25.03 -5.32 22.94
CA LYS A 70 24.10 -4.90 24.00
C LYS A 70 22.66 -5.31 23.71
N LEU A 71 22.20 -5.16 22.46
CA LEU A 71 20.87 -5.64 22.06
C LEU A 71 20.75 -7.17 22.16
N ILE A 72 21.78 -7.91 21.79
CA ILE A 72 21.81 -9.38 21.96
C ILE A 72 21.70 -9.78 23.45
N GLU A 73 22.42 -9.09 24.33
CA GLU A 73 22.31 -9.33 25.78
C GLU A 73 20.91 -9.00 26.30
N ALA A 74 20.34 -7.88 25.84
CA ALA A 74 18.97 -7.48 26.17
C ALA A 74 17.94 -8.53 25.71
N ASP A 75 18.04 -9.03 24.48
CA ASP A 75 17.16 -10.08 23.94
C ASP A 75 17.22 -11.36 24.78
N ARG A 76 18.42 -11.79 25.18
CA ARG A 76 18.58 -12.98 26.05
C ARG A 76 17.94 -12.76 27.42
N LEU A 77 18.09 -11.59 28.02
CA LEU A 77 17.44 -11.25 29.28
C LEU A 77 15.91 -11.21 29.12
N TYR A 78 15.41 -10.59 28.05
CA TYR A 78 14.00 -10.50 27.72
C TYR A 78 13.37 -11.89 27.61
N MET A 79 13.98 -12.77 26.81
CA MET A 79 13.53 -14.16 26.62
C MET A 79 13.62 -15.00 27.90
N SER A 80 14.53 -14.67 28.83
CA SER A 80 14.61 -15.31 30.14
C SER A 80 13.59 -14.79 31.18
N GLY A 81 12.77 -13.81 30.82
CA GLY A 81 11.78 -13.17 31.70
C GLY A 81 12.36 -12.07 32.61
N GLN A 82 13.63 -11.67 32.43
CA GLN A 82 14.29 -10.60 33.19
C GLN A 82 14.00 -9.22 32.57
N ILE A 83 12.71 -8.89 32.42
CA ILE A 83 12.22 -7.77 31.61
C ILE A 83 12.86 -6.42 31.99
N LYS A 84 12.92 -6.07 33.27
CA LYS A 84 13.50 -4.78 33.71
C LYS A 84 14.97 -4.61 33.36
N ALA A 85 15.74 -5.70 33.42
CA ALA A 85 17.17 -5.66 33.08
C ALA A 85 17.35 -5.56 31.56
N ALA A 86 16.51 -6.27 30.80
CA ALA A 86 16.46 -6.14 29.34
C ALA A 86 16.10 -4.72 28.90
N GLU A 87 15.02 -4.14 29.46
CA GLU A 87 14.58 -2.76 29.19
C GLU A 87 15.72 -1.76 29.41
N GLN A 88 16.47 -1.88 30.51
CA GLN A 88 17.61 -1.01 30.76
C GLN A 88 18.65 -1.11 29.64
N LEU A 89 19.02 -2.32 29.21
CA LEU A 89 19.98 -2.49 28.12
C LEU A 89 19.44 -1.98 26.78
N TYR A 90 18.15 -2.16 26.49
CA TYR A 90 17.52 -1.57 25.30
C TYR A 90 17.59 -0.04 25.35
N HIS A 91 17.25 0.59 26.49
CA HIS A 91 17.35 2.04 26.66
C HIS A 91 18.77 2.57 26.44
N GLU A 92 19.79 1.82 26.90
CA GLU A 92 21.18 2.21 26.70
C GLU A 92 21.70 1.95 25.28
N ALA A 93 21.07 1.06 24.51
CA ALA A 93 21.47 0.70 23.15
C ALA A 93 20.77 1.56 22.08
N LYS A 94 19.56 2.03 22.37
CA LYS A 94 18.71 2.73 21.40
C LYS A 94 18.88 4.24 21.48
N ASN A 95 18.99 4.87 20.32
CA ASN A 95 18.94 6.32 20.19
C ASN A 95 17.51 6.82 20.47
N SER A 96 17.40 8.06 20.96
CA SER A 96 16.12 8.78 20.93
C SER A 96 15.62 8.86 19.49
N LEU A 97 14.30 8.79 19.29
CA LEU A 97 13.71 9.12 17.99
C LEU A 97 13.97 10.62 17.79
N GLU A 98 14.74 10.98 16.76
CA GLU A 98 15.08 12.37 16.44
C GLU A 98 14.02 12.94 15.50
N VAL A 99 12.95 13.58 16.00
CA VAL A 99 12.02 14.30 15.11
C VAL A 99 11.46 15.58 15.76
N GLU A 100 12.21 16.67 15.64
CA GLU A 100 11.68 18.04 15.85
C GLU A 100 11.48 18.81 14.52
N LEU A 101 11.88 18.23 13.37
CA LEU A 101 12.08 19.01 12.13
C LEU A 101 11.09 18.75 10.98
N LEU A 102 10.22 17.72 11.04
CA LEU A 102 9.28 17.40 9.95
C LEU A 102 7.91 16.91 10.46
N ARG A 103 7.44 17.42 11.61
CA ARG A 103 6.02 17.29 11.96
C ARG A 103 5.24 18.18 10.99
N GLU A 104 4.72 17.61 9.91
CA GLU A 104 3.56 18.22 9.26
C GLU A 104 2.44 18.15 10.29
N ASP A 105 2.19 19.27 10.97
CA ASP A 105 1.04 19.44 11.87
C ASP A 105 -0.24 19.40 11.04
N LYS A 106 -0.62 18.20 10.58
CA LYS A 106 -1.98 17.98 10.11
C LYS A 106 -2.88 18.15 11.33
N PRO A 107 -3.81 19.13 11.32
CA PRO A 107 -4.62 19.41 12.49
C PRO A 107 -5.44 18.17 12.84
N GLU A 108 -5.35 17.77 14.12
CA GLU A 108 -6.13 16.66 14.66
C GLU A 108 -7.62 16.91 14.44
N PRO A 109 -8.39 15.88 14.07
CA PRO A 109 -9.82 16.01 13.92
C PRO A 109 -10.46 16.44 15.24
N PHE A 110 -11.44 17.33 15.17
CA PHE A 110 -12.17 17.80 16.32
C PHE A 110 -13.66 18.00 16.05
N ASP A 111 -14.44 17.87 17.12
CA ASP A 111 -15.91 17.86 17.06
C ASP A 111 -16.55 19.07 17.75
N ASP A 112 -15.83 19.73 18.67
CA ASP A 112 -16.40 20.85 19.45
C ASP A 112 -16.42 22.12 18.59
N PRO A 113 -17.60 22.69 18.27
CA PRO A 113 -17.68 23.94 17.53
C PRO A 113 -16.99 25.13 18.23
N ALA A 114 -16.73 25.05 19.54
CA ALA A 114 -15.98 26.08 20.26
C ALA A 114 -14.50 26.17 19.85
N GLN A 115 -13.97 25.14 19.17
CA GLN A 115 -12.60 25.10 18.67
C GLN A 115 -12.45 25.67 17.25
N LEU A 116 -13.56 26.01 16.58
CA LEU A 116 -13.53 26.63 15.26
C LEU A 116 -12.83 27.98 15.27
N SER A 117 -12.14 28.33 14.18
CA SER A 117 -11.63 29.68 14.00
C SER A 117 -12.78 30.70 13.94
N PRO A 118 -12.49 32.02 14.04
CA PRO A 118 -13.51 33.04 13.85
C PRO A 118 -14.23 32.93 12.50
N VAL A 119 -13.54 32.47 11.44
CA VAL A 119 -14.12 32.27 10.11
C VAL A 119 -15.01 31.02 10.10
N GLY A 120 -14.51 29.88 10.60
CA GLY A 120 -15.29 28.65 10.73
C GLY A 120 -16.57 28.85 11.56
N SER A 121 -16.47 29.61 12.65
CA SER A 121 -17.62 29.97 13.50
C SER A 121 -18.69 30.79 12.78
N VAL A 122 -18.31 31.60 11.79
CA VAL A 122 -19.28 32.35 10.96
C VAL A 122 -20.04 31.38 10.07
N TYR A 123 -19.35 30.52 9.32
CA TYR A 123 -19.98 29.55 8.43
C TYR A 123 -20.87 28.56 9.19
N TRP A 124 -20.42 28.08 10.35
CA TRP A 124 -21.22 27.22 11.21
C TRP A 124 -22.53 27.87 11.65
N ARG A 125 -22.50 29.14 12.05
CA ARG A 125 -23.70 29.90 12.42
C ARG A 125 -24.60 30.16 11.22
N GLU A 126 -24.05 30.51 10.06
CA GLU A 126 -24.83 30.75 8.84
C GLU A 126 -25.55 29.48 8.38
N PHE A 127 -24.88 28.33 8.40
CA PHE A 127 -25.50 27.03 8.20
C PHE A 127 -26.70 26.81 9.14
N GLN A 128 -26.51 27.03 10.45
CA GLN A 128 -27.57 26.84 11.43
C GLN A 128 -28.79 27.75 11.19
N GLU A 129 -28.57 29.01 10.79
CA GLU A 129 -29.67 29.90 10.39
C GLU A 129 -30.34 29.46 9.09
N GLY A 130 -29.55 29.01 8.10
CA GLY A 130 -30.04 28.44 6.86
C GLY A 130 -30.97 27.24 7.08
N THR A 131 -30.60 26.35 8.02
CA THR A 131 -31.42 25.19 8.41
C THR A 131 -32.77 25.61 9.00
N LYS A 132 -32.80 26.67 9.82
CA LYS A 132 -34.07 27.21 10.36
C LYS A 132 -34.99 27.75 9.26
N LEU A 133 -34.39 28.32 8.21
CA LEU A 133 -35.11 28.88 7.07
C LEU A 133 -35.46 27.84 6.00
N GLN A 134 -34.89 26.62 6.09
CA GLN A 134 -35.06 25.55 5.10
C GLN A 134 -34.67 25.97 3.67
N LEU A 135 -33.64 26.82 3.54
CA LEU A 135 -33.15 27.32 2.26
C LEU A 135 -31.89 26.57 1.85
N GLU A 136 -31.96 25.82 0.74
CA GLU A 136 -30.87 24.99 0.23
C GLU A 136 -29.54 25.74 0.14
N THR A 137 -29.51 26.87 -0.58
CA THR A 137 -28.28 27.65 -0.77
C THR A 137 -27.73 28.19 0.56
N ALA A 138 -28.60 28.52 1.51
CA ALA A 138 -28.18 29.02 2.83
C ALA A 138 -27.66 27.90 3.75
N ILE A 139 -27.87 26.63 3.38
CA ILE A 139 -27.35 25.45 4.09
C ILE A 139 -26.06 24.97 3.43
N LEU A 140 -26.10 24.73 2.11
CA LEU A 140 -25.01 24.07 1.39
C LEU A 140 -23.77 24.96 1.22
N VAL A 141 -23.94 26.25 0.92
CA VAL A 141 -22.80 27.15 0.69
C VAL A 141 -21.96 27.36 1.95
N PRO A 142 -22.54 27.67 3.14
CA PRO A 142 -21.75 27.76 4.36
C PRO A 142 -21.06 26.44 4.74
N LEU A 143 -21.73 25.31 4.56
CA LEU A 143 -21.15 23.99 4.84
C LEU A 143 -19.97 23.67 3.91
N GLN A 144 -20.07 24.00 2.62
CA GLN A 144 -18.97 23.88 1.68
C GLN A 144 -17.75 24.68 2.14
N PHE A 145 -17.93 25.97 2.46
CA PHE A 145 -16.82 26.79 2.92
C PHE A 145 -16.27 26.33 4.27
N LEU A 146 -17.13 25.81 5.15
CA LEU A 146 -16.70 25.26 6.43
C LEU A 146 -15.73 24.10 6.24
N VAL A 147 -16.05 23.11 5.39
CA VAL A 147 -15.15 21.97 5.17
C VAL A 147 -13.89 22.32 4.37
N GLU A 148 -13.92 23.40 3.59
CA GLU A 148 -12.75 23.91 2.85
C GLU A 148 -11.78 24.67 3.77
N GLN A 149 -12.30 25.45 4.73
CA GLN A 149 -11.50 26.28 5.61
C GLN A 149 -11.11 25.57 6.92
N GLU A 150 -11.93 24.64 7.38
CA GLU A 150 -11.77 23.91 8.65
C GLU A 150 -11.84 22.39 8.40
N PRO A 151 -10.92 21.81 7.62
CA PRO A 151 -10.97 20.38 7.29
C PRO A 151 -10.87 19.48 8.53
N ALA A 152 -10.32 19.94 9.65
CA ALA A 152 -10.29 19.15 10.89
C ALA A 152 -11.64 19.12 11.64
N PHE A 153 -12.61 19.97 11.28
CA PHE A 153 -13.92 20.00 11.94
C PHE A 153 -14.87 18.95 11.33
N ILE A 154 -14.91 17.78 11.95
CA ILE A 154 -15.62 16.60 11.42
C ILE A 154 -17.14 16.80 11.28
N PRO A 155 -17.84 17.47 12.23
CA PRO A 155 -19.27 17.74 12.07
C PRO A 155 -19.60 18.53 10.80
N GLY A 156 -18.67 19.35 10.29
CA GLY A 156 -18.84 20.05 9.02
C GLY A 156 -19.09 19.09 7.86
N TYR A 157 -18.28 18.04 7.73
CA TYR A 157 -18.46 17.01 6.68
C TYR A 157 -19.75 16.22 6.87
N LEU A 158 -20.07 15.81 8.10
CA LEU A 158 -21.26 15.01 8.38
C LEU A 158 -22.55 15.77 8.05
N HIS A 159 -22.62 17.05 8.47
CA HIS A 159 -23.76 17.90 8.14
C HIS A 159 -23.83 18.22 6.64
N TYR A 160 -22.68 18.42 5.99
CA TYR A 160 -22.66 18.70 4.55
C TYR A 160 -23.12 17.49 3.74
N ALA A 161 -22.62 16.30 4.06
CA ALA A 161 -23.06 15.06 3.43
C ALA A 161 -24.57 14.83 3.65
N GLN A 162 -25.07 15.02 4.87
CA GLN A 162 -26.49 14.89 5.14
C GLN A 162 -27.34 15.91 4.37
N ALA A 163 -26.91 17.18 4.33
CA ALA A 163 -27.62 18.21 3.59
C ALA A 163 -27.65 17.92 2.08
N LEU A 164 -26.54 17.43 1.51
CA LEU A 164 -26.51 17.00 0.11
C LEU A 164 -27.53 15.89 -0.16
N LYS A 165 -27.63 14.89 0.73
CA LYS A 165 -28.65 13.83 0.63
C LYS A 165 -30.07 14.37 0.74
N ASP A 166 -30.32 15.29 1.67
CA ASP A 166 -31.64 15.92 1.87
C ASP A 166 -32.13 16.67 0.62
N TYR A 167 -31.19 17.09 -0.26
CA TYR A 167 -31.45 17.77 -1.52
C TYR A 167 -31.20 16.89 -2.75
N GLU A 168 -31.29 15.55 -2.63
CA GLU A 168 -31.18 14.60 -3.75
C GLU A 168 -29.82 14.69 -4.51
N ARG A 169 -28.73 14.95 -3.76
CA ARG A 169 -27.35 15.04 -4.27
C ARG A 169 -26.47 13.95 -3.64
N GLU A 170 -26.93 12.71 -3.65
CA GLU A 170 -26.28 11.57 -2.98
C GLU A 170 -24.89 11.25 -3.54
N GLU A 171 -24.68 11.41 -4.85
CA GLU A 171 -23.36 11.19 -5.48
C GLU A 171 -22.32 12.19 -4.93
N GLU A 172 -22.71 13.46 -4.75
CA GLU A 172 -21.82 14.49 -4.19
C GLU A 172 -21.55 14.25 -2.71
N ALA A 173 -22.55 13.77 -1.97
CA ALA A 173 -22.38 13.39 -0.57
C ALA A 173 -21.35 12.25 -0.43
N LEU A 174 -21.42 11.25 -1.32
CA LEU A 174 -20.48 10.14 -1.33
C LEU A 174 -19.05 10.61 -1.65
N VAL A 175 -18.86 11.42 -2.71
CA VAL A 175 -17.55 11.99 -3.07
C VAL A 175 -16.96 12.81 -1.94
N LEU A 176 -17.80 13.61 -1.25
CA LEU A 176 -17.38 14.38 -0.08
C LEU A 176 -16.89 13.46 1.05
N LEU A 177 -17.64 12.41 1.37
CA LEU A 177 -17.31 11.45 2.42
C LEU A 177 -16.06 10.63 2.10
N GLU A 178 -15.84 10.28 0.83
CA GLU A 178 -14.60 9.66 0.36
C GLU A 178 -13.40 10.57 0.62
N ARG A 179 -13.50 11.84 0.21
CA ARG A 179 -12.44 12.84 0.47
C ARG A 179 -12.18 13.02 1.96
N ALA A 180 -13.25 13.14 2.77
CA ALA A 180 -13.13 13.31 4.21
C ALA A 180 -12.48 12.08 4.88
N SER A 181 -12.86 10.88 4.45
CA SER A 181 -12.30 9.62 4.96
C SER A 181 -10.86 9.40 4.50
N SER A 182 -10.45 9.92 3.33
CA SER A 182 -9.02 9.98 2.95
C SER A 182 -8.23 10.90 3.87
N LEU A 183 -8.82 12.04 4.28
CA LEU A 183 -8.16 12.95 5.21
C LEU A 183 -8.11 12.40 6.63
N TYR A 184 -9.15 11.72 7.10
CA TYR A 184 -9.26 11.20 8.47
C TYR A 184 -9.69 9.72 8.45
N PRO A 185 -8.81 8.81 8.01
CA PRO A 185 -9.14 7.41 7.73
C PRO A 185 -9.47 6.57 8.96
N HIS A 186 -9.24 7.11 10.16
CA HIS A 186 -9.53 6.44 11.44
C HIS A 186 -10.76 7.01 12.14
N HIS A 187 -11.38 8.07 11.61
CA HIS A 187 -12.51 8.72 12.27
C HIS A 187 -13.78 7.88 12.11
N SER A 188 -14.26 7.31 13.22
CA SER A 188 -15.37 6.37 13.25
C SER A 188 -16.63 6.91 12.59
N GLU A 189 -17.05 8.14 12.91
CA GLU A 189 -18.30 8.71 12.35
C GLU A 189 -18.22 9.00 10.85
N LEU A 190 -17.04 9.36 10.32
CA LEU A 190 -16.87 9.57 8.88
C LEU A 190 -16.95 8.25 8.13
N LEU A 191 -16.28 7.22 8.64
CA LEU A 191 -16.36 5.87 8.08
C LEU A 191 -17.80 5.34 8.10
N LYS A 192 -18.54 5.50 9.21
CA LYS A 192 -19.96 5.12 9.29
C LYS A 192 -20.80 5.83 8.24
N ALA A 193 -20.65 7.14 8.11
CA ALA A 193 -21.38 7.93 7.12
C ALA A 193 -21.04 7.49 5.69
N LYS A 194 -19.76 7.26 5.40
CA LYS A 194 -19.30 6.72 4.10
C LYS A 194 -19.92 5.36 3.80
N ILE A 195 -19.86 4.41 4.75
CA ILE A 195 -20.44 3.07 4.58
C ILE A 195 -21.94 3.17 4.31
N SER A 196 -22.67 4.01 5.05
CA SER A 196 -24.10 4.23 4.81
C SER A 196 -24.37 4.76 3.40
N ALA A 197 -23.59 5.74 2.94
CA ALA A 197 -23.73 6.29 1.59
C ALA A 197 -23.43 5.24 0.51
N GLN A 198 -22.41 4.39 0.70
CA GLN A 198 -22.08 3.30 -0.22
C GLN A 198 -23.19 2.24 -0.29
N VAL A 199 -23.77 1.87 0.86
CA VAL A 199 -24.89 0.93 0.95
C VAL A 199 -26.12 1.46 0.20
N GLU A 200 -26.44 2.75 0.38
CA GLU A 200 -27.56 3.41 -0.32
C GLU A 200 -27.32 3.45 -1.84
N ALA A 201 -26.07 3.70 -2.26
CA ALA A 201 -25.65 3.65 -3.66
C ALA A 201 -25.50 2.22 -4.23
N GLN A 202 -25.79 1.17 -3.44
CA GLN A 202 -25.59 -0.24 -3.80
C GLN A 202 -24.15 -0.60 -4.19
N GLN A 203 -23.18 0.17 -3.70
CA GLN A 203 -21.74 -0.10 -3.82
C GLN A 203 -21.32 -1.13 -2.76
N TRP A 204 -21.84 -2.35 -2.90
CA TRP A 204 -21.72 -3.39 -1.87
C TRP A 204 -20.29 -3.83 -1.59
N LEU A 205 -19.42 -3.84 -2.61
CA LEU A 205 -18.02 -4.22 -2.43
C LEU A 205 -17.26 -3.15 -1.65
N GLU A 206 -17.44 -1.89 -2.04
CA GLU A 206 -16.82 -0.75 -1.40
C GLU A 206 -17.31 -0.58 0.04
N ALA A 207 -18.61 -0.78 0.29
CA ALA A 207 -19.19 -0.82 1.63
C ALA A 207 -18.61 -1.96 2.49
N SER A 208 -18.43 -3.16 1.91
CA SER A 208 -17.79 -4.29 2.59
C SER A 208 -16.37 -3.94 3.04
N LEU A 209 -15.56 -3.40 2.12
CA LEU A 209 -14.17 -3.03 2.40
C LEU A 209 -14.07 -1.90 3.44
N ALA A 210 -14.92 -0.88 3.34
CA ALA A 210 -14.97 0.20 4.31
C ALA A 210 -15.43 -0.28 5.70
N ALA A 211 -16.36 -1.24 5.78
CA ALA A 211 -16.77 -1.85 7.04
C ALA A 211 -15.65 -2.66 7.70
N ARG A 212 -14.84 -3.41 6.92
CA ARG A 212 -13.64 -4.09 7.45
C ARG A 212 -12.60 -3.07 7.94
N GLN A 213 -12.36 -2.02 7.16
CA GLN A 213 -11.48 -0.92 7.55
C GLN A 213 -11.94 -0.30 8.88
N PHE A 214 -13.25 -0.06 9.06
CA PHE A 214 -13.81 0.44 10.31
C PHE A 214 -13.44 -0.47 11.48
N ALA A 215 -13.71 -1.77 11.36
CA ALA A 215 -13.44 -2.74 12.43
C ALA A 215 -11.95 -2.79 12.80
N LEU A 216 -11.07 -2.81 11.79
CA LEU A 216 -9.62 -2.85 11.97
C LEU A 216 -9.09 -1.58 12.66
N PHE A 217 -9.55 -0.39 12.29
CA PHE A 217 -9.08 0.85 12.93
C PHE A 217 -9.71 1.12 14.30
N ASN A 218 -10.89 0.56 14.57
CA ASN A 218 -11.71 0.89 15.74
C ASN A 218 -11.96 -0.32 16.66
N LEU A 219 -10.93 -1.13 16.95
CA LEU A 219 -11.04 -2.37 17.74
C LEU A 219 -11.80 -2.21 19.07
N ASN A 220 -11.58 -1.09 19.78
CA ASN A 220 -12.21 -0.82 21.08
C ASN A 220 -13.58 -0.12 20.97
N HIS A 221 -14.06 0.14 19.76
CA HIS A 221 -15.34 0.81 19.55
C HIS A 221 -16.50 -0.18 19.76
N PRO A 222 -17.61 0.22 20.43
CA PRO A 222 -18.70 -0.71 20.78
C PRO A 222 -19.34 -1.46 19.60
N HIS A 223 -19.26 -0.89 18.41
CA HIS A 223 -19.81 -1.46 17.18
C HIS A 223 -18.77 -2.19 16.31
N SER A 224 -17.53 -2.37 16.75
CA SER A 224 -16.47 -2.96 15.90
C SER A 224 -16.86 -4.34 15.34
N GLU A 225 -17.34 -5.24 16.21
CA GLU A 225 -17.80 -6.59 15.81
C GLU A 225 -19.02 -6.56 14.87
N GLU A 226 -19.90 -5.56 15.03
CA GLU A 226 -21.03 -5.35 14.13
C GLU A 226 -20.53 -5.03 12.71
N PHE A 227 -19.50 -4.19 12.58
CA PHE A 227 -18.93 -3.85 11.27
C PHE A 227 -18.20 -5.01 10.60
N VAL A 228 -17.64 -5.96 11.37
CA VAL A 228 -17.14 -7.23 10.80
C VAL A 228 -18.30 -8.01 10.17
N THR A 229 -19.43 -8.13 10.89
CA THR A 229 -20.61 -8.84 10.39
C THR A 229 -21.20 -8.16 9.15
N LEU A 230 -21.30 -6.82 9.17
CA LEU A 230 -21.80 -6.04 8.04
C LEU A 230 -20.89 -6.16 6.82
N ALA A 231 -19.57 -6.22 7.00
CA ALA A 231 -18.64 -6.42 5.91
C ALA A 231 -18.94 -7.71 5.13
N ASP A 232 -19.19 -8.81 5.85
CA ASP A 232 -19.49 -10.10 5.24
C ASP A 232 -20.88 -10.11 4.58
N GLU A 233 -21.87 -9.46 5.20
CA GLU A 233 -23.20 -9.29 4.60
C GLU A 233 -23.12 -8.51 3.27
N TYR A 234 -22.36 -7.41 3.24
CA TYR A 234 -22.18 -6.61 2.05
C TYR A 234 -21.41 -7.37 0.96
N LEU A 235 -20.39 -8.15 1.32
CA LEU A 235 -19.70 -9.01 0.38
C LEU A 235 -20.65 -10.07 -0.22
N GLU A 236 -21.49 -10.69 0.59
CA GLU A 236 -22.48 -11.67 0.10
C GLU A 236 -23.49 -11.01 -0.86
N LYS A 237 -23.95 -9.79 -0.56
CA LYS A 237 -24.80 -9.00 -1.47
C LYS A 237 -24.11 -8.73 -2.80
N HIS A 238 -22.85 -8.32 -2.78
CA HIS A 238 -22.05 -8.13 -3.99
C HIS A 238 -21.99 -9.42 -4.83
N GLN A 239 -21.61 -10.54 -4.20
CA GLN A 239 -21.53 -11.85 -4.88
C GLN A 239 -22.89 -12.32 -5.40
N SER A 240 -23.99 -12.05 -4.68
CA SER A 240 -25.35 -12.37 -5.11
C SER A 240 -25.77 -11.57 -6.33
N GLN A 241 -25.48 -10.27 -6.33
CA GLN A 241 -25.71 -9.38 -7.47
C GLN A 241 -24.93 -9.87 -8.70
N LEU A 242 -23.64 -10.15 -8.54
CA LEU A 242 -22.81 -10.67 -9.63
C LEU A 242 -23.35 -12.01 -10.18
N ARG A 243 -23.78 -12.94 -9.31
CA ARG A 243 -24.45 -14.20 -9.73
C ARG A 243 -25.77 -13.98 -10.44
N SER A 244 -26.51 -12.93 -10.11
CA SER A 244 -27.80 -12.59 -10.74
C SER A 244 -27.57 -12.04 -12.14
N GLU A 245 -26.63 -11.12 -12.29
CA GLU A 245 -26.23 -10.54 -13.58
C GLU A 245 -25.76 -11.60 -14.56
N LEU A 246 -25.05 -12.64 -14.08
CA LEU A 246 -24.60 -13.77 -14.91
C LEU A 246 -25.72 -14.76 -15.29
N ARG A 247 -26.79 -14.86 -14.50
CA ARG A 247 -27.92 -15.79 -14.74
C ARG A 247 -29.00 -15.19 -15.64
N GLY A 248 -29.20 -13.87 -15.61
CA GLY A 248 -29.99 -13.18 -16.63
C GLY A 248 -29.34 -13.38 -18.00
N ASN A 249 -30.09 -13.30 -19.10
CA ASN A 249 -29.60 -13.51 -20.49
C ASN A 249 -28.49 -12.53 -20.97
N ALA A 250 -27.75 -11.89 -20.06
CA ALA A 250 -26.57 -11.09 -20.30
C ALA A 250 -25.29 -11.95 -20.47
N ILE A 251 -25.39 -13.11 -21.14
CA ILE A 251 -24.26 -13.69 -21.90
C ILE A 251 -24.11 -12.84 -23.17
N THR A 252 -23.82 -11.56 -22.99
CA THR A 252 -23.40 -10.68 -24.07
C THR A 252 -21.92 -10.41 -23.84
N ASN A 253 -21.11 -10.42 -24.89
CA ASN A 253 -19.67 -10.14 -24.86
C ASN A 253 -19.27 -8.84 -24.13
N GLY A 254 -20.24 -7.99 -23.73
CA GLY A 254 -20.06 -6.77 -22.95
C GLY A 254 -19.68 -6.97 -21.47
N ILE A 255 -20.39 -7.80 -20.69
CA ILE A 255 -20.08 -7.95 -19.25
C ILE A 255 -18.77 -8.71 -19.06
N LEU A 256 -18.60 -9.82 -19.79
CA LEU A 256 -17.34 -10.58 -19.80
C LEU A 256 -16.18 -9.72 -20.34
N GLY A 257 -16.41 -8.95 -21.40
CA GLY A 257 -15.40 -8.04 -21.96
C GLY A 257 -15.00 -6.92 -21.01
N VAL A 258 -15.96 -6.31 -20.29
CA VAL A 258 -15.70 -5.24 -19.32
C VAL A 258 -15.03 -5.78 -18.06
N VAL A 259 -15.50 -6.89 -17.49
CA VAL A 259 -14.86 -7.52 -16.32
C VAL A 259 -13.44 -7.98 -16.64
N GLY A 260 -13.23 -8.58 -17.83
CA GLY A 260 -11.92 -8.95 -18.33
C GLY A 260 -11.01 -7.72 -18.49
N PHE A 261 -11.44 -6.72 -19.28
CA PHE A 261 -10.68 -5.49 -19.53
C PHE A 261 -10.37 -4.70 -18.26
N VAL A 262 -11.34 -4.58 -17.35
CA VAL A 262 -11.15 -3.90 -16.06
C VAL A 262 -10.05 -4.59 -15.28
N LEU A 263 -9.99 -5.92 -15.20
CA LEU A 263 -8.92 -6.55 -14.41
C LEU A 263 -7.57 -6.59 -15.13
N THR A 264 -7.52 -6.88 -16.43
CA THR A 264 -6.27 -7.17 -17.13
C THR A 264 -5.72 -6.01 -17.96
N GLY A 265 -6.42 -4.88 -18.08
CA GLY A 265 -6.06 -3.75 -18.95
C GLY A 265 -6.06 -4.07 -20.45
N ASN A 266 -6.33 -5.33 -20.83
CA ASN A 266 -6.34 -5.84 -22.19
C ASN A 266 -7.17 -7.14 -22.26
N ILE A 267 -8.00 -7.31 -23.29
CA ILE A 267 -8.81 -8.52 -23.53
C ILE A 267 -7.92 -9.77 -23.76
N ALA A 268 -6.61 -9.58 -23.99
CA ALA A 268 -5.58 -10.62 -24.12
C ALA A 268 -4.64 -10.75 -22.90
N GLY A 269 -5.06 -10.31 -21.71
CA GLY A 269 -4.31 -10.57 -20.46
C GLY A 269 -4.21 -12.05 -20.10
N PRO A 270 -3.43 -12.41 -19.06
CA PRO A 270 -3.19 -13.82 -18.71
C PRO A 270 -4.47 -14.58 -18.30
N PHE A 271 -5.55 -13.87 -17.95
CA PHE A 271 -6.82 -14.46 -17.56
C PHE A 271 -7.91 -14.25 -18.61
N SER A 272 -8.68 -15.32 -18.89
CA SER A 272 -9.90 -15.19 -19.69
C SER A 272 -11.00 -14.48 -18.88
N ALA A 273 -11.88 -13.73 -19.54
CA ALA A 273 -13.03 -13.07 -18.90
C ALA A 273 -13.90 -14.01 -18.03
N ILE A 274 -14.00 -15.29 -18.40
CA ILE A 274 -14.74 -16.32 -17.65
C ILE A 274 -13.99 -16.66 -16.35
N GLN A 275 -12.66 -16.80 -16.42
CA GLN A 275 -11.82 -17.06 -15.25
C GLN A 275 -11.86 -15.88 -14.29
N THR A 276 -11.72 -14.65 -14.79
CA THR A 276 -11.86 -13.41 -14.04
C THR A 276 -13.19 -13.33 -13.27
N THR A 277 -14.29 -13.62 -13.96
CA THR A 277 -15.64 -13.62 -13.35
C THR A 277 -15.78 -14.68 -12.26
N ARG A 278 -15.21 -15.88 -12.46
CA ARG A 278 -15.20 -16.93 -11.44
C ARG A 278 -14.40 -16.50 -10.21
N LEU A 279 -13.22 -15.91 -10.40
CA LEU A 279 -12.37 -15.43 -9.31
C LEU A 279 -13.07 -14.36 -8.47
N MET A 280 -13.74 -13.40 -9.11
CA MET A 280 -14.56 -12.39 -8.39
C MET A 280 -15.66 -13.02 -7.53
N LEU A 281 -16.31 -14.07 -8.03
CA LEU A 281 -17.33 -14.81 -7.27
C LEU A 281 -16.75 -15.59 -6.09
N MET A 282 -15.51 -16.05 -6.21
CA MET A 282 -14.80 -16.77 -5.15
C MET A 282 -14.18 -15.81 -4.12
N GLY A 283 -14.05 -14.53 -4.47
CA GLY A 283 -13.60 -13.47 -3.60
C GLY A 283 -12.08 -13.30 -3.57
N GLU A 284 -11.65 -12.50 -2.60
CA GLU A 284 -10.28 -12.01 -2.47
C GLU A 284 -9.22 -13.11 -2.41
N SER A 285 -9.42 -14.13 -1.58
CA SER A 285 -8.44 -15.21 -1.39
C SER A 285 -8.21 -16.02 -2.66
N ALA A 286 -9.24 -16.26 -3.46
CA ALA A 286 -9.11 -17.00 -4.72
C ALA A 286 -8.32 -16.21 -5.78
N ILE A 287 -8.50 -14.88 -5.81
CA ILE A 287 -7.69 -14.00 -6.66
C ILE A 287 -6.24 -14.05 -6.20
N GLY A 288 -6.00 -13.96 -4.89
CA GLY A 288 -4.68 -14.08 -4.27
C GLY A 288 -3.95 -15.34 -4.67
N GLU A 289 -4.59 -16.49 -4.46
CA GLU A 289 -4.07 -17.82 -4.79
C GLU A 289 -3.64 -17.91 -6.26
N GLN A 290 -4.52 -17.50 -7.17
CA GLN A 290 -4.24 -17.55 -8.60
C GLN A 290 -3.06 -16.68 -9.02
N ILE A 291 -2.88 -15.51 -8.37
CA ILE A 291 -1.75 -14.61 -8.64
C ILE A 291 -0.47 -15.17 -8.00
N ALA A 292 -0.55 -15.75 -6.81
CA ALA A 292 0.56 -16.38 -6.12
C ALA A 292 1.11 -17.59 -6.89
N ASP A 293 0.24 -18.45 -7.44
CA ASP A 293 0.62 -19.55 -8.33
C ASP A 293 1.44 -19.03 -9.52
N GLN A 294 0.96 -17.98 -10.18
CA GLN A 294 1.65 -17.39 -11.32
C GLN A 294 3.00 -16.74 -10.91
N ALA A 295 3.06 -16.11 -9.74
CA ALA A 295 4.28 -15.49 -9.23
C ALA A 295 5.34 -16.56 -8.93
N GLN A 296 4.97 -17.67 -8.30
CA GLN A 296 5.87 -18.79 -8.01
C GLN A 296 6.41 -19.46 -9.29
N GLU A 297 5.62 -19.51 -10.37
CA GLU A 297 6.09 -20.01 -11.66
C GLU A 297 7.11 -19.08 -12.35
N GLN A 298 7.09 -17.78 -12.05
CA GLN A 298 7.88 -16.76 -12.75
C GLN A 298 9.07 -16.23 -11.97
N LEU A 299 9.04 -16.33 -10.64
CA LEU A 299 10.07 -15.82 -9.75
C LEU A 299 11.04 -16.94 -9.32
N PRO A 300 12.32 -16.62 -9.13
CA PRO A 300 13.29 -17.59 -8.61
C PRO A 300 13.02 -17.80 -7.12
N MET A 301 12.30 -18.87 -6.77
CA MET A 301 11.95 -19.15 -5.37
C MET A 301 13.16 -19.71 -4.60
N LEU A 302 13.30 -19.30 -3.34
CA LEU A 302 14.31 -19.78 -2.40
C LEU A 302 13.67 -20.80 -1.44
N GLU A 303 14.07 -22.07 -1.55
CA GLU A 303 13.42 -23.21 -0.87
C GLU A 303 14.19 -23.75 0.36
N ASP A 304 15.12 -22.97 0.91
CA ASP A 304 15.91 -23.40 2.08
C ASP A 304 15.02 -23.54 3.32
N GLU A 305 14.95 -24.77 3.86
CA GLU A 305 14.03 -25.12 4.96
C GLU A 305 14.25 -24.28 6.22
N GLU A 306 15.50 -23.93 6.56
CA GLU A 306 15.80 -23.18 7.78
C GLU A 306 15.38 -21.71 7.65
N VAL A 307 15.68 -21.09 6.51
CA VAL A 307 15.30 -19.69 6.25
C VAL A 307 13.79 -19.56 6.10
N LEU A 308 13.13 -20.49 5.41
CA LEU A 308 11.68 -20.51 5.26
C LEU A 308 10.98 -20.73 6.61
N ALA A 309 11.46 -21.66 7.44
CA ALA A 309 10.89 -21.87 8.78
C ALA A 309 11.02 -20.61 9.66
N TYR A 310 12.18 -19.94 9.62
CA TYR A 310 12.37 -18.66 10.30
C TYR A 310 11.36 -17.61 9.82
N LEU A 311 11.22 -17.46 8.49
CA LEU A 311 10.30 -16.49 7.90
C LEU A 311 8.84 -16.79 8.28
N GLN A 312 8.42 -18.04 8.17
CA GLN A 312 7.07 -18.48 8.53
C GLN A 312 6.80 -18.29 10.02
N GLU A 313 7.77 -18.50 10.90
CA GLU A 313 7.60 -18.26 12.34
C GLU A 313 7.33 -16.78 12.63
N VAL A 314 8.13 -15.88 12.06
CA VAL A 314 7.95 -14.42 12.21
C VAL A 314 6.61 -14.00 11.60
N GLY A 315 6.33 -14.42 10.38
CA GLY A 315 5.11 -14.09 9.65
C GLY A 315 3.83 -14.56 10.36
N ASN A 316 3.78 -15.83 10.77
CA ASN A 316 2.61 -16.39 11.46
C ASN A 316 2.36 -15.75 12.83
N LYS A 317 3.43 -15.39 13.53
CA LYS A 317 3.34 -14.66 14.80
C LYS A 317 2.65 -13.31 14.61
N LEU A 318 2.98 -12.57 13.55
CA LEU A 318 2.33 -11.31 13.19
C LEU A 318 0.89 -11.53 12.72
N ALA A 319 0.66 -12.53 11.85
CA ALA A 319 -0.66 -12.85 11.29
C ALA A 319 -1.70 -13.18 12.37
N THR A 320 -1.27 -13.82 13.47
CA THR A 320 -2.15 -14.18 14.61
C THR A 320 -2.86 -12.97 15.24
N VAL A 321 -2.30 -11.76 15.09
CA VAL A 321 -2.89 -10.51 15.62
C VAL A 321 -3.29 -9.53 14.52
N ALA A 322 -3.31 -9.96 13.26
CA ALA A 322 -3.59 -9.11 12.10
C ALA A 322 -5.09 -8.84 11.88
N GLY A 323 -5.98 -9.70 12.42
CA GLY A 323 -7.43 -9.46 12.49
C GLY A 323 -8.24 -9.95 11.28
N ARG A 324 -7.68 -10.80 10.41
CA ARG A 324 -8.38 -11.46 9.29
C ARG A 324 -8.15 -12.98 9.33
N ASP A 325 -8.80 -13.63 10.29
CA ASP A 325 -8.61 -15.06 10.56
C ASP A 325 -9.14 -15.97 9.42
N GLU A 326 -9.92 -15.43 8.49
CA GLU A 326 -10.39 -16.16 7.32
C GLU A 326 -9.36 -16.30 6.21
N PHE A 327 -8.22 -15.58 6.31
CA PHE A 327 -7.12 -15.71 5.37
C PHE A 327 -6.17 -16.85 5.74
N GLU A 328 -5.75 -17.60 4.71
CA GLU A 328 -4.62 -18.52 4.83
C GLU A 328 -3.35 -17.76 4.47
N TYR A 329 -2.66 -17.28 5.51
CA TYR A 329 -1.43 -16.53 5.35
C TYR A 329 -0.28 -17.43 4.92
N GLU A 330 0.35 -17.08 3.81
CA GLU A 330 1.50 -17.79 3.26
C GLU A 330 2.65 -16.83 2.99
N PHE A 331 3.86 -17.28 3.30
CA PHE A 331 5.08 -16.49 3.19
C PHE A 331 6.04 -17.18 2.22
N TYR A 332 6.40 -16.46 1.16
CA TYR A 332 7.25 -16.94 0.08
C TYR A 332 8.55 -16.14 0.05
N LEU A 333 9.66 -16.83 -0.20
CA LEU A 333 10.98 -16.22 -0.28
C LEU A 333 11.49 -16.29 -1.72
N VAL A 334 11.90 -15.13 -2.24
CA VAL A 334 12.44 -14.97 -3.60
C VAL A 334 13.95 -14.82 -3.50
N MET A 335 14.68 -15.57 -4.31
CA MET A 335 16.14 -15.54 -4.47
C MET A 335 16.56 -14.28 -5.25
N ASP A 336 16.47 -13.14 -4.58
CA ASP A 336 16.82 -11.82 -5.10
C ASP A 336 17.50 -11.03 -3.98
N ASP A 337 18.65 -10.43 -4.27
CA ASP A 337 19.47 -9.68 -3.31
C ASP A 337 18.99 -8.24 -3.07
N GLN A 338 18.02 -7.78 -3.86
CA GLN A 338 17.36 -6.50 -3.69
C GLN A 338 16.40 -6.54 -2.51
N LEU A 339 16.33 -5.44 -1.76
CA LEU A 339 15.28 -5.29 -0.74
C LEU A 339 13.95 -5.05 -1.45
N ASN A 340 13.07 -6.03 -1.34
CA ASN A 340 11.67 -5.90 -1.72
C ASN A 340 10.81 -6.87 -0.88
N ALA A 341 9.54 -6.52 -0.73
CA ALA A 341 8.49 -7.38 -0.25
C ALA A 341 7.16 -6.87 -0.82
N PHE A 342 6.18 -7.74 -0.96
CA PHE A 342 4.84 -7.34 -1.40
C PHE A 342 3.78 -8.31 -0.90
N ALA A 343 2.61 -7.77 -0.59
CA ALA A 343 1.40 -8.54 -0.28
C ALA A 343 0.44 -8.61 -1.46
N LEU A 344 0.07 -9.83 -1.82
CA LEU A 344 -1.04 -10.11 -2.73
C LEU A 344 -2.35 -10.29 -1.93
N PRO A 345 -3.52 -10.19 -2.61
CA PRO A 345 -4.82 -10.45 -1.99
C PRO A 345 -4.85 -11.77 -1.19
N GLY A 346 -5.65 -11.83 -0.13
CA GLY A 346 -5.89 -13.09 0.59
C GLY A 346 -4.75 -13.58 1.49
N GLY A 347 -3.76 -12.73 1.79
CA GLY A 347 -2.71 -13.06 2.74
C GLY A 347 -1.51 -13.79 2.14
N LYS A 348 -1.19 -13.59 0.86
CA LYS A 348 0.02 -14.17 0.24
C LYS A 348 1.13 -13.11 0.24
N ILE A 349 2.22 -13.35 0.97
CA ILE A 349 3.30 -12.38 1.19
C ILE A 349 4.57 -12.91 0.58
N PHE A 350 5.15 -12.14 -0.33
CA PHE A 350 6.43 -12.45 -0.97
C PHE A 350 7.50 -11.51 -0.44
N ILE A 351 8.69 -12.06 -0.21
CA ILE A 351 9.83 -11.30 0.31
C ILE A 351 11.06 -11.70 -0.48
N ASN A 352 11.88 -10.73 -0.82
CA ASN A 352 13.19 -10.99 -1.40
C ASN A 352 14.20 -11.33 -0.30
N ALA A 353 15.14 -12.23 -0.59
CA ALA A 353 16.28 -12.55 0.27
C ALA A 353 17.06 -11.29 0.69
N GLY A 354 17.12 -10.27 -0.17
CA GLY A 354 17.67 -8.96 0.11
C GLY A 354 17.04 -8.26 1.31
N ALA A 355 15.74 -8.44 1.57
CA ALA A 355 15.10 -7.87 2.76
C ALA A 355 15.70 -8.44 4.05
N ILE A 356 15.97 -9.74 4.09
CA ILE A 356 16.66 -10.40 5.21
C ILE A 356 18.10 -9.89 5.33
N LEU A 357 18.79 -9.68 4.20
CA LEU A 357 20.16 -9.17 4.18
C LEU A 357 20.29 -7.69 4.61
N LYS A 358 19.27 -6.86 4.39
CA LYS A 358 19.34 -5.43 4.67
C LYS A 358 18.79 -5.06 6.05
N ALA A 359 17.89 -5.86 6.61
CA ALA A 359 17.47 -5.73 8.00
C ALA A 359 18.65 -6.02 8.96
N ASN A 360 18.66 -5.33 10.11
CA ASN A 360 19.67 -5.50 11.15
C ASN A 360 19.17 -6.32 12.34
N SER A 361 17.85 -6.53 12.46
CA SER A 361 17.23 -7.31 13.52
C SER A 361 15.98 -8.04 13.02
N GLU A 362 15.51 -9.04 13.79
CA GLU A 362 14.24 -9.72 13.51
C GLU A 362 13.07 -8.73 13.62
N ALA A 363 13.13 -7.74 14.53
CA ALA A 363 12.11 -6.71 14.66
C ALA A 363 12.04 -5.76 13.44
N GLU A 364 13.17 -5.43 12.80
CA GLU A 364 13.15 -4.67 11.53
C GLU A 364 12.47 -5.47 10.41
N LEU A 365 12.82 -6.76 10.25
CA LEU A 365 12.17 -7.64 9.28
C LEU A 365 10.68 -7.86 9.61
N ALA A 366 10.35 -8.03 10.88
CA ALA A 366 8.98 -8.15 11.35
C ALA A 366 8.18 -6.87 11.10
N GLY A 367 8.83 -5.69 11.19
CA GLY A 367 8.23 -4.41 10.85
C GLY A 367 7.84 -4.32 9.38
N LEU A 368 8.73 -4.74 8.47
CA LEU A 368 8.43 -4.87 7.04
C LEU A 368 7.26 -5.83 6.80
N LEU A 369 7.32 -7.02 7.39
CA LEU A 369 6.26 -8.02 7.29
C LEU A 369 4.91 -7.54 7.83
N ALA A 370 4.90 -6.82 8.94
CA ALA A 370 3.70 -6.26 9.53
C ALA A 370 3.07 -5.20 8.61
N HIS A 371 3.88 -4.41 7.92
CA HIS A 371 3.44 -3.46 6.91
C HIS A 371 2.81 -4.17 5.71
N GLU A 372 3.46 -5.19 5.15
CA GLU A 372 2.89 -5.99 4.05
C GLU A 372 1.60 -6.71 4.46
N LEU A 373 1.56 -7.31 5.66
CA LEU A 373 0.34 -7.88 6.23
C LEU A 373 -0.76 -6.83 6.38
N ALA A 374 -0.42 -5.59 6.74
CA ALA A 374 -1.39 -4.50 6.82
C ALA A 374 -2.04 -4.21 5.45
N HIS A 375 -1.29 -4.23 4.35
CA HIS A 375 -1.85 -4.13 3.00
C HIS A 375 -2.80 -5.28 2.67
N ALA A 376 -2.45 -6.52 3.07
CA ALA A 376 -3.33 -7.67 2.88
C ALA A 376 -4.63 -7.54 3.68
N VAL A 377 -4.57 -7.21 4.97
CA VAL A 377 -5.77 -7.17 5.82
C VAL A 377 -6.71 -6.01 5.50
N LEU A 378 -6.16 -4.89 5.02
CA LEU A 378 -6.91 -3.76 4.48
C LEU A 378 -7.35 -3.97 3.01
N SER A 379 -7.04 -5.14 2.43
CA SER A 379 -7.41 -5.51 1.08
C SER A 379 -6.93 -4.51 0.02
N HIS A 380 -5.80 -3.83 0.24
CA HIS A 380 -5.27 -2.83 -0.68
C HIS A 380 -4.93 -3.44 -2.04
N GLY A 381 -4.28 -4.61 -2.07
CA GLY A 381 -4.01 -5.33 -3.31
C GLY A 381 -5.29 -5.68 -4.06
N PHE A 382 -6.34 -6.11 -3.35
CA PHE A 382 -7.63 -6.42 -3.96
C PHE A 382 -8.34 -5.18 -4.50
N GLN A 383 -8.26 -4.03 -3.81
CA GLN A 383 -8.74 -2.74 -4.32
C GLN A 383 -8.03 -2.35 -5.62
N LEU A 384 -6.70 -2.57 -5.71
CA LEU A 384 -5.95 -2.33 -6.94
C LEU A 384 -6.36 -3.27 -8.08
N VAL A 385 -6.64 -4.55 -7.79
CA VAL A 385 -7.21 -5.50 -8.76
C VAL A 385 -8.52 -4.95 -9.30
N MET A 386 -9.45 -4.61 -8.41
CA MET A 386 -10.80 -4.19 -8.80
C MET A 386 -10.84 -2.89 -9.61
N ARG A 387 -9.83 -2.03 -9.44
CA ARG A 387 -9.64 -0.81 -10.25
C ARG A 387 -8.88 -1.05 -11.55
N GLY A 388 -8.32 -2.24 -11.75
CA GLY A 388 -7.58 -2.65 -12.94
C GLY A 388 -6.09 -2.38 -12.96
N ASN A 389 -5.54 -1.95 -11.82
CA ASN A 389 -4.16 -1.52 -11.72
C ASN A 389 -3.20 -2.66 -11.31
N LEU A 390 -3.69 -3.74 -10.69
CA LEU A 390 -2.81 -4.81 -10.23
C LEU A 390 -2.29 -5.70 -11.38
N ILE A 391 -3.18 -6.27 -12.20
CA ILE A 391 -2.79 -7.32 -13.17
C ILE A 391 -2.02 -6.74 -14.35
N ALA A 392 -2.20 -5.44 -14.66
CA ALA A 392 -1.37 -4.75 -15.65
C ALA A 392 0.13 -4.73 -15.25
N ASN A 393 0.44 -4.83 -13.95
CA ASN A 393 1.78 -4.73 -13.38
C ASN A 393 2.42 -6.09 -13.01
N VAL A 394 1.65 -7.18 -12.87
CA VAL A 394 2.14 -8.55 -12.54
C VAL A 394 2.83 -9.22 -13.74
N GLY A 395 3.75 -8.51 -14.39
CA GLY A 395 4.44 -8.96 -15.60
C GLY A 395 5.05 -7.84 -16.44
N GLN A 396 5.04 -6.59 -15.94
CA GLN A 396 5.83 -5.55 -16.57
C GLN A 396 7.29 -5.72 -16.15
N TYR A 397 8.14 -6.01 -17.14
CA TYR A 397 9.58 -5.86 -17.01
C TYR A 397 9.90 -4.38 -16.80
N ILE A 398 10.26 -3.99 -15.58
CA ILE A 398 10.90 -2.69 -15.36
C ILE A 398 12.40 -2.91 -15.51
N PRO A 399 13.03 -2.47 -16.62
CA PRO A 399 14.48 -2.50 -16.71
C PRO A 399 15.06 -1.48 -15.70
N TYR A 400 15.52 -1.97 -14.56
CA TYR A 400 16.35 -1.20 -13.63
C TYR A 400 17.80 -1.64 -13.82
N GLY A 401 18.72 -0.69 -14.04
CA GLY A 401 20.16 -0.99 -14.02
C GLY A 401 20.73 -1.88 -15.14
N GLY A 402 19.99 -2.18 -16.22
CA GLY A 402 20.51 -2.92 -17.38
C GLY A 402 20.32 -4.45 -17.32
N THR A 403 19.77 -4.97 -16.23
CA THR A 403 19.27 -6.35 -16.09
C THR A 403 17.74 -6.34 -16.21
N ALA A 404 17.18 -7.25 -16.99
CA ALA A 404 15.73 -7.42 -17.09
C ALA A 404 15.26 -8.25 -15.88
N THR A 405 14.94 -7.58 -14.77
CA THR A 405 14.37 -8.21 -13.57
C THR A 405 12.84 -8.11 -13.57
N ASN A 406 12.15 -9.20 -13.25
CA ASN A 406 10.70 -9.23 -13.04
C ASN A 406 10.38 -8.67 -11.65
N LEU A 407 10.35 -7.35 -11.50
CA LEU A 407 9.87 -6.72 -10.27
C LEU A 407 8.35 -6.57 -10.33
N ILE A 408 7.64 -7.22 -9.40
CA ILE A 408 6.23 -6.90 -9.15
C ILE A 408 6.21 -5.55 -8.43
N VAL A 409 5.72 -4.52 -9.13
CA VAL A 409 5.56 -3.17 -8.58
C VAL A 409 4.09 -2.90 -8.26
N LEU A 410 3.81 -2.74 -6.98
CA LEU A 410 2.51 -2.31 -6.47
C LEU A 410 2.59 -0.81 -6.20
N ASP A 411 1.77 -0.03 -6.91
CA ASP A 411 1.68 1.41 -6.71
C ASP A 411 0.51 1.70 -5.77
N TYR A 412 0.81 1.79 -4.48
CA TYR A 412 -0.16 2.13 -3.46
C TYR A 412 -0.23 3.65 -3.28
N SER A 413 -1.45 4.17 -3.14
CA SER A 413 -1.62 5.59 -2.82
C SER A 413 -1.00 5.94 -1.46
N ARG A 414 -0.57 7.20 -1.26
CA ARG A 414 -0.06 7.70 0.03
C ARG A 414 -1.00 7.39 1.21
N ASP A 415 -2.31 7.40 0.99
CA ASP A 415 -3.30 7.06 2.03
C ASP A 415 -3.25 5.58 2.41
N MET A 416 -3.03 4.69 1.44
CA MET A 416 -2.87 3.25 1.69
C MET A 416 -1.58 2.97 2.47
N GLU A 417 -0.48 3.65 2.15
CA GLU A 417 0.78 3.55 2.89
C GLU A 417 0.62 3.98 4.36
N ARG A 418 -0.03 5.13 4.62
CA ARG A 418 -0.31 5.58 5.98
C ARG A 418 -1.20 4.62 6.77
N GLN A 419 -2.21 4.05 6.11
CA GLN A 419 -3.06 3.03 6.73
C GLN A 419 -2.28 1.76 7.06
N ALA A 420 -1.40 1.32 6.15
CA ALA A 420 -0.54 0.17 6.35
C ALA A 420 0.48 0.40 7.47
N ASP A 421 1.05 1.61 7.58
CA ASP A 421 1.92 1.99 8.71
C ASP A 421 1.17 1.95 10.04
N ALA A 422 -0.04 2.52 10.10
CA ALA A 422 -0.83 2.55 11.33
C ALA A 422 -1.25 1.15 11.82
N ILE A 423 -1.70 0.28 10.92
CA ILE A 423 -2.07 -1.11 11.26
C ILE A 423 -0.82 -1.96 11.47
N GLY A 424 0.21 -1.82 10.64
CA GLY A 424 1.47 -2.55 10.73
C GLY A 424 2.20 -2.29 12.04
N SER A 425 2.32 -1.03 12.48
CA SER A 425 2.90 -0.69 13.80
C SER A 425 2.12 -1.33 14.95
N ARG A 426 0.78 -1.41 14.83
CA ARG A 426 -0.05 -2.07 15.83
C ARG A 426 0.17 -3.58 15.85
N ILE A 427 0.21 -4.23 14.69
CA ILE A 427 0.50 -5.67 14.54
C ILE A 427 1.86 -5.98 15.15
N LEU A 428 2.88 -5.19 14.81
CA LEU A 428 4.25 -5.33 15.29
C LEU A 428 4.31 -5.23 16.83
N ALA A 429 3.74 -4.16 17.38
CA ALA A 429 3.71 -3.92 18.83
C ALA A 429 2.91 -5.02 19.58
N SER A 430 1.77 -5.44 19.03
CA SER A 430 0.92 -6.48 19.63
C SER A 430 1.55 -7.88 19.59
N SER A 431 2.51 -8.08 18.69
CA SER A 431 3.29 -9.32 18.58
C SER A 431 4.49 -9.37 19.53
N GLY A 432 4.71 -8.33 20.33
CA GLY A 432 5.79 -8.27 21.32
C GLY A 432 7.18 -7.95 20.75
N TYR A 433 7.26 -7.60 19.46
CA TYR A 433 8.47 -7.04 18.85
C TYR A 433 8.65 -5.56 19.21
N ALA A 434 9.87 -5.06 19.08
CA ALA A 434 10.16 -3.65 19.24
C ALA A 434 9.35 -2.81 18.25
N ALA A 435 8.51 -1.91 18.75
CA ALA A 435 7.55 -1.16 17.94
C ALA A 435 8.20 -0.21 16.92
N ASP A 436 9.48 0.10 17.08
CA ASP A 436 10.29 0.91 16.17
C ASP A 436 10.98 0.09 15.06
N GLY A 437 10.67 -1.19 14.89
CA GLY A 437 11.28 -2.05 13.87
C GLY A 437 11.15 -1.50 12.44
N LEU A 438 9.92 -1.15 12.00
CA LEU A 438 9.72 -0.57 10.65
C LEU A 438 10.41 0.80 10.51
N TYR A 439 10.34 1.62 11.55
CA TYR A 439 11.03 2.92 11.60
C TYR A 439 12.55 2.76 11.42
N ASN A 440 13.16 1.81 12.14
CA ASN A 440 14.61 1.56 12.08
C ASN A 440 15.04 1.01 10.72
N LEU A 441 14.22 0.16 10.10
CA LEU A 441 14.44 -0.31 8.73
C LEU A 441 14.43 0.87 7.75
N MET A 442 13.40 1.71 7.79
CA MET A 442 13.30 2.89 6.92
C MET A 442 14.46 3.86 7.12
N MET A 443 14.88 4.08 8.36
CA MET A 443 16.04 4.92 8.66
C MET A 443 17.31 4.37 8.02
N THR A 444 17.54 3.06 8.15
CA THR A 444 18.66 2.37 7.51
C THR A 444 18.63 2.53 5.98
N LEU A 445 17.45 2.52 5.37
CA LEU A 445 17.29 2.71 3.94
C LEU A 445 17.52 4.16 3.51
N ALA A 446 16.98 5.13 4.26
CA ALA A 446 17.19 6.56 4.00
C ALA A 446 18.68 6.93 4.05
N GLU A 447 19.41 6.41 5.03
CA GLU A 447 20.85 6.65 5.15
C GLU A 447 21.65 6.07 3.98
N LYS A 448 21.27 4.87 3.50
CA LYS A 448 21.93 4.21 2.37
C LYS A 448 21.53 4.82 1.03
N GLU A 449 20.29 5.27 0.87
CA GLU A 449 19.80 5.91 -0.36
C GLU A 449 20.48 7.26 -0.60
N ARG A 450 20.70 8.05 0.46
CA ARG A 450 21.50 9.28 0.43
C ARG A 450 22.93 9.04 -0.08
N GLN A 451 23.44 7.82 0.03
CA GLN A 451 24.75 7.42 -0.48
C GLN A 451 24.68 6.86 -1.91
N ARG A 452 23.61 6.10 -2.26
CA ARG A 452 23.31 5.61 -3.62
C ARG A 452 21.79 5.32 -3.80
N PRO A 453 21.13 5.78 -4.87
CA PRO A 453 19.73 5.44 -5.16
C PRO A 453 19.62 4.01 -5.73
N VAL A 454 19.28 3.02 -4.89
CA VAL A 454 19.38 1.60 -5.27
C VAL A 454 18.16 0.75 -4.87
N PHE A 455 17.33 1.14 -3.90
CA PHE A 455 16.34 0.21 -3.33
C PHE A 455 14.99 0.21 -4.06
N ALA A 456 14.59 -0.97 -4.58
CA ALA A 456 13.32 -1.17 -5.27
C ALA A 456 12.09 -0.87 -4.39
N TRP A 457 12.10 -1.30 -3.12
CA TRP A 457 11.00 -1.06 -2.18
C TRP A 457 10.67 0.44 -1.98
N LEU A 458 11.67 1.34 -2.03
CA LEU A 458 11.43 2.78 -1.93
C LEU A 458 10.76 3.38 -3.17
N SER A 459 10.91 2.71 -4.32
CA SER A 459 10.23 3.12 -5.55
C SER A 459 8.76 2.72 -5.54
N THR A 460 8.42 1.62 -4.87
CA THR A 460 7.03 1.14 -4.73
C THR A 460 6.33 1.76 -3.52
N HIS A 461 7.09 2.24 -2.52
CA HIS A 461 6.57 2.89 -1.31
C HIS A 461 7.27 4.25 -1.05
N PRO A 462 6.89 5.33 -1.76
CA PRO A 462 7.56 6.63 -1.67
C PRO A 462 7.32 7.40 -0.34
N ASP A 463 8.01 8.53 -0.18
CA ASP A 463 7.89 9.52 0.92
C ASP A 463 8.45 9.11 2.30
N ILE A 464 9.68 8.58 2.35
CA ILE A 464 10.33 8.12 3.60
C ILE A 464 10.31 9.16 4.72
N ASP A 465 10.64 10.42 4.44
CA ASP A 465 10.73 11.47 5.48
C ASP A 465 9.36 11.71 6.17
N GLU A 466 8.27 11.71 5.40
CA GLU A 466 6.90 11.84 5.93
C GLU A 466 6.54 10.60 6.76
N ARG A 467 6.84 9.40 6.24
CA ARG A 467 6.53 8.13 6.90
C ARG A 467 7.29 7.94 8.21
N LEU A 468 8.57 8.31 8.28
CA LEU A 468 9.36 8.28 9.51
C LEU A 468 8.73 9.17 10.60
N SER A 469 8.32 10.38 10.23
CA SER A 469 7.62 11.33 11.13
C SER A 469 6.28 10.76 11.63
N ASN A 470 5.52 10.13 10.73
CA ASN A 470 4.24 9.49 11.08
C ASN A 470 4.42 8.26 11.98
N LEU A 471 5.38 7.39 11.69
CA LEU A 471 5.67 6.20 12.50
C LEU A 471 6.09 6.56 13.92
N ASP A 472 6.97 7.56 14.08
CA ASP A 472 7.34 8.11 15.39
C ASP A 472 6.08 8.58 16.16
N THR A 473 5.25 9.39 15.51
CA THR A 473 3.99 9.88 16.07
C THR A 473 3.05 8.74 16.48
N ILE A 474 2.94 7.69 15.66
CA ILE A 474 2.13 6.50 15.96
C ILE A 474 2.68 5.78 17.19
N ILE A 475 3.99 5.56 17.25
CA ILE A 475 4.65 4.87 18.38
C ILE A 475 4.46 5.66 19.67
N GLU A 476 4.73 6.98 19.66
CA GLU A 476 4.61 7.84 20.83
C GLU A 476 3.16 7.96 21.32
N ARG A 477 2.22 8.32 20.43
CA ARG A 477 0.82 8.58 20.80
C ARG A 477 0.10 7.34 21.33
N ASN A 478 0.40 6.17 20.76
CA ASN A 478 -0.21 4.92 21.22
C ASN A 478 0.55 4.27 22.39
N GLY A 479 1.69 4.84 22.80
CA GLY A 479 2.53 4.28 23.85
C GLY A 479 3.07 2.90 23.51
N TYR A 480 3.36 2.64 22.24
CA TYR A 480 3.88 1.35 21.81
C TYR A 480 5.31 1.16 22.33
N ASN A 481 5.56 -0.01 22.94
CA ASN A 481 6.84 -0.27 23.59
C ASN A 481 7.93 -0.55 22.54
N ARG A 482 8.94 0.33 22.49
CA ARG A 482 10.15 0.10 21.70
C ARG A 482 11.26 -0.62 22.46
N TYR A 483 11.16 -0.81 23.77
CA TYR A 483 12.19 -1.43 24.60
C TYR A 483 11.85 -2.90 24.90
N THR A 484 11.66 -3.67 23.83
CA THR A 484 11.27 -5.09 23.86
C THR A 484 12.07 -5.85 22.78
N TYR A 485 11.76 -7.13 22.59
CA TYR A 485 12.48 -8.08 21.74
C TYR A 485 12.82 -7.54 20.34
N GLU A 486 14.12 -7.56 20.02
CA GLU A 486 14.71 -7.18 18.73
C GLU A 486 15.06 -8.42 17.88
N GLY A 487 15.49 -9.51 18.52
CA GLY A 487 15.89 -10.75 17.88
C GLY A 487 17.17 -10.64 17.05
N VAL A 488 18.15 -9.87 17.52
CA VAL A 488 19.38 -9.57 16.77
C VAL A 488 20.20 -10.81 16.46
N GLU A 489 20.49 -11.64 17.48
CA GLU A 489 21.37 -12.81 17.34
C GLU A 489 20.80 -13.83 16.34
N ARG A 490 19.52 -14.18 16.49
CA ARG A 490 18.83 -15.13 15.61
C ARG A 490 18.80 -14.61 14.18
N HIS A 491 18.49 -13.34 13.98
CA HIS A 491 18.45 -12.74 12.65
C HIS A 491 19.83 -12.76 11.96
N LEU A 492 20.91 -12.48 12.68
CA LEU A 492 22.28 -12.52 12.13
C LEU A 492 22.66 -13.91 11.61
N MET A 493 22.27 -14.98 12.31
CA MET A 493 22.53 -16.36 11.86
C MET A 493 21.81 -16.66 10.53
N ILE A 494 20.54 -16.27 10.42
CA ILE A 494 19.76 -16.45 9.19
C ILE A 494 20.33 -15.60 8.05
N LYS A 495 20.72 -14.36 8.35
CA LYS A 495 21.35 -13.45 7.40
C LYS A 495 22.65 -14.01 6.82
N GLU A 496 23.49 -14.65 7.63
CA GLU A 496 24.71 -15.34 7.15
C GLU A 496 24.36 -16.51 6.22
N ARG A 497 23.35 -17.31 6.58
CA ARG A 497 22.87 -18.42 5.76
C ARG A 497 22.34 -17.93 4.40
N VAL A 498 21.51 -16.89 4.39
CA VAL A 498 20.98 -16.29 3.15
C VAL A 498 22.09 -15.72 2.28
N ALA A 499 23.08 -15.03 2.87
CA ALA A 499 24.22 -14.50 2.12
C ALA A 499 25.00 -15.62 1.41
N LYS A 500 25.18 -16.76 2.09
CA LYS A 500 25.82 -17.93 1.49
C LYS A 500 25.00 -18.49 0.32
N LEU A 501 23.69 -18.67 0.49
CA LEU A 501 22.81 -19.20 -0.55
C LEU A 501 22.82 -18.34 -1.82
N LEU A 502 22.82 -17.01 -1.67
CA LEU A 502 22.89 -16.08 -2.80
C LEU A 502 24.25 -16.11 -3.51
N ASN A 503 25.34 -16.26 -2.76
CA ASN A 503 26.68 -16.41 -3.36
C ASN A 503 26.78 -17.74 -4.13
N ASP A 504 26.32 -18.84 -3.52
CA ASP A 504 26.34 -20.17 -4.15
C ASP A 504 25.51 -20.18 -5.47
N SER A 505 24.38 -19.46 -5.52
CA SER A 505 23.56 -19.35 -6.74
C SER A 505 24.16 -18.47 -7.84
N ASN A 506 25.01 -17.51 -7.49
CA ASN A 506 25.68 -16.64 -8.46
C ASN A 506 26.91 -17.31 -9.11
N GLU A 507 27.39 -18.42 -8.54
CA GLU A 507 28.52 -19.20 -9.05
C GLU A 507 28.09 -20.33 -10.02
N GLU A 508 26.81 -20.72 -10.05
CA GLU A 508 26.21 -21.70 -10.98
C GLU A 508 25.71 -21.07 -12.28
#